data_AF-G4HNR9-F1
#
_entry.id   AF-G4HNR9-F1
#
_cell.length_a   1.000
_cell.length_b   1.000
_cell.length_c   1.000
_cell.angle_alpha   90.00
_cell.angle_beta   90.00
_cell.angle_gamma   90.00
#
_symmetry.space_group_name_H-M   'P 1'
#
loop_
_entity.id
_entity.type
_entity.pdbx_description
1 polymer ?
#
loop_
_entity_poly.entity_id
_entity_poly.type
_entity_poly.pdbx_seq_one_letter_code
_entity_poly.pdbx_strand_id
1 'polypeptide(L)'
;MGAAMSLDITGERVEATVQPQRMYTPTILSIRAKSGIVEVHCNDEQLAEIEFAIRQHFEKIKYPESPEPTVQDVGLEYSVKEEIA
;
A
#
# COMPACT_ATOMS: atom_id res chain seq x y z
N MET A 1 22.80 -17.67 -1.66
CA MET A 1 22.30 -17.78 -0.27
C MET A 1 21.31 -16.66 -0.05
N GLY A 2 20.08 -16.95 0.35
CA GLY A 2 19.12 -15.94 0.78
C GLY A 2 19.06 -15.93 2.30
N ALA A 3 19.11 -14.74 2.91
CA ALA A 3 18.85 -14.54 4.32
C ALA A 3 17.53 -13.78 4.45
N ALA A 4 16.62 -14.28 5.29
CA ALA A 4 15.43 -13.53 5.68
C ALA A 4 15.78 -12.69 6.92
N MET A 5 15.45 -11.41 6.87
CA MET A 5 15.58 -10.49 8.00
C MET A 5 14.20 -9.93 8.31
N SER A 6 13.87 -9.87 9.60
CA SER A 6 12.64 -9.24 10.09
C SER A 6 13.01 -8.27 11.20
N LEU A 7 12.40 -7.10 11.16
CA LEU A 7 12.55 -6.06 12.17
C LEU A 7 11.13 -5.60 12.54
N ASP A 8 10.75 -5.79 13.80
CA ASP A 8 9.49 -5.25 14.32
C ASP A 8 9.70 -3.79 14.72
N ILE A 9 9.00 -2.90 14.02
CA ILE A 9 9.05 -1.44 14.21
C ILE A 9 7.68 -0.88 14.59
N THR A 10 6.76 -1.73 15.05
CA THR A 10 5.38 -1.34 15.36
C THR A 10 5.36 -0.27 16.46
N GLY A 11 4.69 0.85 16.19
CA GLY A 11 4.59 1.98 17.11
C GLY A 11 5.82 2.91 17.12
N GLU A 12 6.83 2.65 16.29
CA GLU A 12 7.97 3.55 16.12
C GLU A 12 7.71 4.59 15.04
N ARG A 13 8.28 5.79 15.22
CA ARG A 13 8.36 6.77 14.13
C ARG A 13 9.44 6.31 13.16
N VAL A 14 9.08 6.22 11.89
CA VAL A 14 9.98 5.81 10.82
C VAL A 14 10.31 6.97 9.89
N GLU A 15 11.52 6.93 9.32
CA GLU A 15 11.95 7.79 8.23
C GLU A 15 12.40 6.89 7.07
N ALA A 16 11.70 6.99 5.95
CA ALA A 16 12.03 6.26 4.73
C ALA A 16 12.61 7.23 3.69
N THR A 17 13.78 6.90 3.16
CA THR A 17 14.47 7.72 2.15
C THR A 17 14.95 6.85 1.00
N VAL A 18 14.89 7.40 -0.22
CA VAL A 18 15.45 6.79 -1.42
C VAL A 18 16.66 7.61 -1.84
N GLN A 19 17.81 6.95 -1.89
CA GLN A 19 19.02 7.51 -2.47
C GLN A 19 19.09 7.04 -3.93
N PRO A 20 19.00 7.96 -4.92
CA PRO A 20 19.02 7.57 -6.32
C PRO A 20 20.38 6.98 -6.71
N GLN A 21 20.38 6.17 -7.79
CA GLN A 21 21.58 5.57 -8.34
C GLN A 21 22.68 6.61 -8.58
N ARG A 22 23.90 6.25 -8.19
CA ARG A 22 25.14 6.99 -8.46
C ARG A 22 26.09 6.14 -9.29
N MET A 23 27.20 6.75 -9.72
CA MET A 23 28.18 6.14 -10.64
C MET A 23 28.71 4.77 -10.20
N TYR A 24 28.76 4.49 -8.88
CA TYR A 24 29.24 3.22 -8.32
C TYR A 24 28.31 2.63 -7.26
N THR A 25 27.09 3.16 -7.13
CA THR A 25 26.18 2.79 -6.05
C THR A 25 24.79 2.62 -6.63
N PRO A 26 24.14 1.46 -6.47
CA PRO A 26 22.76 1.28 -6.91
C PRO A 26 21.83 2.19 -6.11
N THR A 27 20.56 2.26 -6.50
CA THR A 27 19.53 2.92 -5.71
C THR A 27 19.43 2.23 -4.34
N ILE A 28 19.33 3.00 -3.26
CA ILE A 28 19.24 2.48 -1.90
C ILE A 28 17.95 3.00 -1.27
N LEU A 29 17.06 2.07 -0.88
CA LEU A 29 15.94 2.35 0.01
C LEU A 29 16.43 2.17 1.45
N SER A 30 16.41 3.24 2.24
CA SER A 30 16.81 3.23 3.64
C SER A 30 15.59 3.53 4.52
N ILE A 31 15.28 2.61 5.44
CA ILE A 31 14.23 2.75 6.45
C ILE A 31 14.92 2.83 7.81
N ARG A 32 14.82 4.00 8.44
CA ARG A 32 15.36 4.28 9.77
C ARG A 32 14.24 4.28 10.80
N ALA A 33 14.43 3.48 11.85
CA ALA A 33 13.59 3.42 13.03
C ALA A 33 14.47 3.57 14.29
N LYS A 34 13.87 3.52 15.49
CA LYS A 34 14.64 3.54 16.74
C LYS A 34 15.36 2.22 16.96
N SER A 35 14.71 1.11 16.60
CA SER A 35 15.22 -0.25 16.70
C SER A 35 16.37 -0.57 15.73
N GLY A 36 16.49 0.17 14.62
CA GLY A 36 17.57 -0.03 13.67
C GLY A 36 17.36 0.65 12.33
N ILE A 37 18.21 0.28 11.37
CA ILE A 37 18.16 0.76 9.99
C ILE A 37 18.15 -0.47 9.08
N VAL A 38 17.23 -0.49 8.12
CA VAL A 38 17.19 -1.48 7.05
C VAL A 38 17.53 -0.76 5.74
N GLU A 39 18.54 -1.27 5.04
CA GLU A 39 18.95 -0.76 3.74
C GLU A 39 18.77 -1.84 2.67
N VAL A 40 18.02 -1.52 1.63
CA VAL A 40 17.80 -2.40 0.49
C VAL A 40 18.48 -1.77 -0.72
N HIS A 41 19.50 -2.47 -1.23
CA HIS A 41 20.20 -2.10 -2.46
C HIS A 41 19.44 -2.71 -3.63
N CYS A 42 18.87 -1.87 -4.49
CA CYS A 42 18.03 -2.30 -5.59
C CYS A 42 18.21 -1.41 -6.82
N ASN A 43 17.77 -1.88 -7.97
CA ASN A 43 17.61 -1.02 -9.15
C ASN A 43 16.23 -0.35 -9.16
N ASP A 44 15.99 0.53 -10.13
CA ASP A 44 14.75 1.29 -10.19
C ASP A 44 13.52 0.43 -10.50
N GLU A 45 13.68 -0.66 -11.27
CA GLU A 45 12.60 -1.63 -11.54
C GLU A 45 12.16 -2.34 -10.26
N GLN A 46 13.11 -2.78 -9.44
CA GLN A 46 12.85 -3.40 -8.14
C GLN A 46 12.23 -2.40 -7.16
N LEU A 47 12.67 -1.14 -7.17
CA LEU A 47 12.07 -0.11 -6.33
C LEU A 47 10.62 0.19 -6.74
N ALA A 48 10.33 0.20 -8.05
CA ALA A 48 8.97 0.36 -8.57
C ALA A 48 8.05 -0.79 -8.13
N GLU A 49 8.54 -2.03 -8.13
CA GLU A 49 7.79 -3.18 -7.62
C GLU A 49 7.46 -3.04 -6.12
N ILE A 50 8.40 -2.52 -5.32
CA ILE A 50 8.18 -2.25 -3.89
C ILE A 50 7.10 -1.17 -3.71
N GLU A 51 7.17 -0.07 -4.48
CA GLU A 51 6.13 0.98 -4.45
C GLU A 51 4.76 0.42 -4.80
N PHE A 52 4.69 -0.37 -5.87
CA PHE A 52 3.44 -0.97 -6.34
C PHE A 52 2.81 -1.88 -5.28
N ALA A 53 3.61 -2.73 -4.63
CA ALA A 53 3.13 -3.61 -3.57
C ALA A 53 2.60 -2.83 -2.35
N ILE A 54 3.28 -1.76 -1.95
CA ILE A 54 2.83 -0.88 -0.85
C ILE A 54 1.53 -0.18 -1.25
N ARG A 55 1.45 0.36 -2.48
CA ARG A 55 0.27 1.05 -2.97
C ARG A 55 -0.94 0.11 -3.03
N GLN A 56 -0.78 -1.09 -3.58
CA GLN A 56 -1.83 -2.11 -3.60
C GLN A 56 -2.34 -2.47 -2.20
N HIS A 57 -1.46 -2.55 -1.21
CA HIS A 57 -1.88 -2.83 0.16
C HIS A 57 -2.80 -1.72 0.70
N PHE A 58 -2.44 -0.45 0.49
CA PHE A 58 -3.27 0.67 0.92
C PHE A 58 -4.56 0.83 0.11
N GLU A 59 -4.54 0.51 -1.19
CA GLU A 59 -5.75 0.46 -2.03
C GLU A 59 -6.75 -0.58 -1.50
N LYS A 60 -6.29 -1.71 -0.97
CA LYS A 60 -7.16 -2.74 -0.36
C LYS A 60 -7.69 -2.36 1.03
N ILE A 61 -6.95 -1.55 1.78
CA ILE A 61 -7.35 -1.10 3.13
C ILE A 61 -8.32 0.09 3.06
N LYS A 62 -8.19 0.94 2.05
CA LYS A 62 -9.25 1.87 1.68
C LYS A 62 -10.43 1.01 1.23
N TYR A 63 -11.43 0.86 2.10
CA TYR A 63 -12.65 0.12 1.80
C TYR A 63 -13.12 0.41 0.37
N PRO A 64 -13.67 -0.59 -0.35
CA PRO A 64 -14.43 -0.29 -1.57
C PRO A 64 -15.52 0.71 -1.18
N GLU A 65 -15.43 1.93 -1.71
CA GLU A 65 -16.46 2.93 -1.53
C GLU A 65 -17.74 2.40 -2.16
N SER A 66 -18.65 1.96 -1.28
CA SER A 66 -20.01 1.49 -1.55
C SER A 66 -20.10 0.14 -2.28
N PRO A 67 -20.98 -0.79 -1.82
CA PRO A 67 -21.46 -1.83 -2.72
C PRO A 67 -22.06 -1.13 -3.95
N GLU A 68 -21.71 -1.57 -5.16
CA GLU A 68 -22.52 -1.23 -6.33
C GLU A 68 -23.96 -1.56 -5.97
N PRO A 69 -24.92 -0.62 -6.06
CA PRO A 69 -26.31 -0.95 -5.81
C PRO A 69 -26.69 -2.04 -6.81
N THR A 70 -26.85 -3.26 -6.28
CA THR A 70 -27.40 -4.36 -7.06
C THR A 70 -28.81 -3.96 -7.49
N VAL A 71 -29.21 -4.38 -8.69
CA VAL A 71 -30.51 -4.05 -9.32
C VAL A 71 -31.73 -4.33 -8.41
N GLN A 72 -31.57 -5.14 -7.35
CA GLN A 72 -32.57 -5.40 -6.32
C GLN A 72 -32.90 -4.17 -5.44
N ASP A 73 -31.93 -3.31 -5.13
CA ASP A 73 -32.15 -2.11 -4.29
C ASP A 73 -32.97 -1.06 -5.03
N VAL A 74 -32.77 -0.97 -6.35
CA VAL A 74 -33.53 -0.07 -7.22
C VAL A 74 -35.01 -0.50 -7.28
N GLY A 75 -35.30 -1.81 -7.29
CA GLY A 75 -36.67 -2.33 -7.33
C GLY A 75 -37.50 -2.03 -6.07
N LEU A 76 -36.87 -1.93 -4.90
CA LEU A 76 -37.53 -1.58 -3.64
C LEU A 76 -37.95 -0.11 -3.60
N GLU A 77 -37.14 0.82 -4.13
CA GLU A 77 -37.51 2.24 -4.16
C GLU A 77 -38.71 2.55 -5.07
N TYR A 78 -38.85 1.86 -6.22
CA TYR A 78 -39.99 2.05 -7.11
C TYR A 78 -41.29 1.52 -6.48
N SER A 79 -41.24 0.35 -5.85
CA SER A 79 -42.43 -0.28 -5.24
C SER A 79 -42.96 0.55 -4.05
N VAL A 80 -42.07 1.15 -3.27
CA VAL A 80 -42.47 2.03 -2.15
C VAL A 80 -43.12 3.32 -2.65
N LYS A 81 -42.77 3.83 -3.84
CA LYS A 81 -43.38 5.05 -4.40
C LYS A 81 -44.76 4.83 -5.02
N GLU A 82 -45.07 3.63 -5.51
CA GLU A 82 -46.39 3.32 -6.07
C GLU A 82 -47.47 3.06 -5.01
N GLU A 83 -47.13 2.59 -3.80
CA GLU A 83 -48.13 2.31 -2.75
C GLU A 83 -48.62 3.56 -1.99
N ILE A 84 -48.00 4.74 -2.20
CA ILE A 84 -48.34 6.01 -1.54
C ILE A 84 -49.01 7.04 -2.46
N ALA A 85 -49.37 6.65 -3.69
CA ALA A 85 -50.07 7.50 -4.66
C ALA A 85 -51.58 7.23 -4.73
#